data_AF-A0A9N9IFQ8-F1
#
_entry.id   AF-A0A9N9IFQ8-F1
#
_cell.length_a   1.000
_cell.length_b   1.000
_cell.length_c   1.000
_cell.angle_alpha   90.00
_cell.angle_beta   90.00
_cell.angle_gamma   90.00
#
_symmetry.space_group_name_H-M   'P 1'
#
loop_
_entity.id
_entity.type
_entity.pdbx_description
1 polymer ?
#
loop_
_entity_poly.entity_id
_entity_poly.type
_entity_poly.pdbx_seq_one_letter_code
_entity_poly.pdbx_strand_id
1 'polypeptide(L)' 'MQEYGKRGGCKHMTVCIIELLKSFFHAGDIDKTERYTAKNMLDALEKKAEVGELET' A
#
# COMPACT_ATOMS: atom_id res chain seq x y z
N MET A 1 26.35 5.38 28.28
CA MET A 1 25.52 6.21 27.37
C MET A 1 25.60 5.59 25.99
N GLN A 2 24.49 5.08 25.45
CA GLN A 2 24.45 4.58 24.07
C GLN A 2 23.52 5.49 23.27
N GLU A 3 24.14 6.38 22.51
CA GLU A 3 23.49 7.28 21.56
C GLU A 3 23.09 6.48 20.32
N TYR A 4 22.02 5.69 20.42
CA TYR A 4 21.32 5.22 19.24
C TYR A 4 20.58 6.42 18.66
N GLY A 5 21.23 7.10 17.71
CA GLY A 5 20.64 8.19 16.95
C GLY A 5 19.22 7.83 16.51
N LYS A 6 18.29 8.75 16.78
CA LYS A 6 16.87 8.63 16.44
C LYS A 6 16.73 8.01 15.04
N ARG A 7 16.28 6.74 14.97
CA ARG A 7 15.74 6.19 13.73
C ARG A 7 14.60 7.13 13.36
N GLY A 8 14.80 7.92 12.31
CA GLY A 8 13.79 8.84 11.79
C GLY A 8 12.48 8.08 11.69
N GLY A 9 11.40 8.70 12.16
CA GLY A 9 10.04 8.16 12.05
C GLY A 9 9.67 8.03 10.59
N CYS A 10 10.19 6.99 9.94
CA CYS A 10 9.76 6.56 8.64
C CYS A 10 8.31 6.15 8.86
N LYS A 11 7.38 6.85 8.21
CA LYS A 11 5.98 6.46 8.18
C LYS A 11 5.95 5.06 7.60
N HIS A 12 5.87 4.06 8.47
CA HIS A 12 5.71 2.68 8.04
C HIS A 12 4.37 2.62 7.32
N MET A 13 4.37 2.16 6.07
CA MET A 13 3.11 1.75 5.45
C MET A 13 2.44 0.75 6.38
N THR A 14 1.16 0.97 6.68
CA THR A 14 0.39 0.08 7.53
C THR A 14 0.33 -1.30 6.87
N VAL A 15 0.23 -2.35 7.69
CA VAL A 15 0.13 -3.73 7.21
C VAL A 15 -1.05 -3.87 6.22
N CYS A 16 -2.14 -3.14 6.48
CA CYS A 16 -3.31 -3.05 5.59
C CYS A 16 -2.95 -2.59 4.16
N ILE A 17 -2.16 -1.51 4.02
CA ILE A 17 -1.72 -1.02 2.69
C ILE A 17 -0.85 -2.05 1.99
N ILE A 18 0.03 -2.74 2.74
CA ILE A 18 0.91 -3.78 2.18
C ILE A 18 0.08 -4.98 1.67
N GLU A 19 -0.92 -5.42 2.43
CA GLU A 19 -1.81 -6.52 2.04
C GLU A 19 -2.67 -6.15 0.83
N LEU A 20 -3.16 -4.92 0.77
CA LEU A 20 -3.92 -4.41 -0.37
C LEU A 20 -3.07 -4.33 -1.65
N LEU A 21 -1.81 -3.89 -1.54
CA LEU A 21 -0.90 -3.92 -2.69
C LEU A 21 -0.66 -5.34 -3.17
N LYS A 22 -0.47 -6.30 -2.25
CA LYS A 22 -0.30 -7.72 -2.61
C LYS A 22 -1.52 -8.29 -3.33
N SER A 23 -2.74 -7.95 -2.92
CA SER A 23 -3.94 -8.46 -3.58
C SER A 23 -4.05 -8.00 -5.04
N PHE A 24 -3.67 -6.75 -5.33
CA PHE A 24 -3.63 -6.26 -6.72
C PHE A 24 -2.62 -7.00 -7.58
N PHE A 25 -1.43 -7.31 -7.05
CA PHE A 25 -0.43 -8.10 -7.80
C PHE A 25 -0.90 -9.53 -8.02
N HIS A 26 -1.53 -10.15 -7.01
CA HIS A 26 -2.00 -11.52 -7.11
C HIS A 26 -3.11 -11.69 -8.16
N ALA A 27 -4.07 -10.75 -8.22
CA ALA A 27 -5.11 -10.75 -9.24
C ALA A 27 -4.51 -10.75 -10.66
N GLY A 28 -3.53 -9.89 -10.91
CA GLY A 28 -2.82 -9.78 -12.19
C GLY A 28 -1.82 -10.90 -12.50
N ASP A 29 -1.52 -11.75 -11.52
CA ASP A 29 -0.67 -12.94 -11.65
C ASP A 29 -1.53 -14.16 -12.01
N ILE A 30 -2.70 -14.30 -11.39
CA ILE A 30 -3.71 -15.31 -11.73
C ILE A 30 -4.29 -15.06 -13.13
N ASP A 31 -4.70 -13.81 -13.41
CA ASP A 31 -5.27 -13.43 -14.69
C ASP A 31 -4.61 -12.14 -15.19
N LYS A 32 -3.96 -12.21 -16.35
CA LYS A 32 -3.27 -11.07 -16.96
C LYS A 32 -4.22 -9.95 -17.39
N THR A 33 -5.50 -10.26 -17.63
CA THR A 33 -6.53 -9.27 -17.98
C THR A 33 -6.96 -8.45 -16.76
N GLU A 34 -6.87 -9.04 -15.57
CA GLU A 34 -7.14 -8.40 -14.27
C GLU A 34 -5.91 -7.68 -13.71
N ARG A 35 -4.84 -7.53 -14.50
CA ARG A 35 -3.60 -6.90 -14.04
C ARG A 35 -3.80 -5.42 -13.80
N TYR A 36 -3.65 -5.03 -12.55
CA TYR A 36 -3.62 -3.63 -12.17
C TYR A 36 -2.34 -2.96 -12.69
N THR A 37 -2.51 -1.87 -13.43
CA THR A 37 -1.41 -0.95 -13.74
C THR A 37 -1.13 -0.08 -12.53
N ALA A 38 0.08 0.49 -12.44
CA ALA A 38 0.43 1.42 -11.36
C ALA A 38 -0.56 2.58 -11.21
N LYS A 39 -1.13 3.06 -12.34
CA LYS A 39 -2.15 4.11 -12.35
C LYS A 39 -3.47 3.64 -11.71
N ASN A 40 -3.91 2.43 -12.04
CA ASN A 40 -5.15 1.87 -11.49
C ASN A 40 -5.00 1.53 -10.00
N MET A 41 -3.81 1.11 -9.56
CA MET A 41 -3.52 0.89 -8.14
C MET A 41 -3.59 2.20 -7.36
N LEU A 42 -3.03 3.29 -7.91
CA LEU A 42 -3.07 4.60 -7.28
C LEU A 42 -4.51 5.11 -7.14
N ASP A 43 -5.30 5.06 -8.21
CA ASP A 43 -6.73 5.46 -8.18
C ASP A 43 -7.54 4.65 -7.15
N ALA A 44 -7.28 3.34 -7.05
CA ALA A 44 -7.92 2.50 -6.04
C ALA A 44 -7.51 2.87 -4.61
N LEU A 45 -6.24 3.23 -4.38
CA LEU A 45 -5.77 3.69 -3.08
C LEU A 45 -6.36 5.05 -2.72
N GLU A 46 -6.42 5.99 -3.65
CA GLU A 46 -7.01 7.32 -3.44
C GLU A 46 -8.49 7.22 -3.05
N LYS A 47 -9.27 6.40 -3.79
CA LYS A 47 -10.68 6.13 -3.43
C LYS A 47 -10.83 5.54 -2.04
N LYS A 48 -9.96 4.58 -1.67
CA LYS A 48 -10.00 3.95 -0.35
C LYS A 48 -9.59 4.91 0.77
N ALA A 49 -8.68 5.84 0.50
CA ALA A 49 -8.33 6.92 1.41
C ALA A 49 -9.49 7.92 1.58
N GLU A 50 -10.19 8.29 0.51
CA GLU A 50 -11.36 9.17 0.56
C GLU A 50 -12.51 8.57 1.38
N VAL A 51 -12.71 7.25 1.30
CA VAL A 51 -13.72 6.52 2.08
C VAL A 51 -13.29 6.32 3.54
N GLY A 52 -12.03 6.65 3.89
CA GLY A 52 -11.49 6.45 5.23
C GLY A 52 -11.16 4.98 5.55
N GLU A 53 -11.09 4.11 4.53
CA GLU A 53 -10.67 2.71 4.69
C GLU A 53 -9.15 2.57 4.85
N LEU A 54 -8.39 3.64 4.55
CA LEU A 54 -6.95 3.71 4.77
C LEU A 54 -6.66 4.68 5.91
N GLU A 55 -6.22 4.15 7.06
CA GLU A 55 -5.63 4.99 8.10
C GLU A 55 -4.29 5.56 7.61
N THR A 56 -4.22 6.89 7.51
CA THR A 56 -3.03 7.67 7.11
C THR A 56 -2.12 8.04 8.28
#